data_AF-A0A9Q0N7X9-F1
#
_entry.id   AF-A0A9Q0N7X9-F1
#
_cell.length_a   1.000
_cell.length_b   1.000
_cell.length_c   1.000
_cell.angle_alpha   90.00
_cell.angle_beta   90.00
_cell.angle_gamma   90.00
#
_symmetry.space_group_name_H-M   'P 1'
#
loop_
_entity.id
_entity.type
_entity.pdbx_description
1 polymer ?
#
loop_
_entity_poly.entity_id
_entity_poly.type
_entity_poly.pdbx_seq_one_letter_code
_entity_poly.pdbx_strand_id
1 'polypeptide(L)'
;MALKQELVDTRDEHNRDRRELEMTQNELIKELKRLLLIIDNFVPAQVKARLYTQSRYDDEQEEWTLTNVFSEDAPVRRPVSVPTRRRPVSEYALQKIKHNETDAMRFKGENIISYELDMPLRTTYDYKNPKVSAKLQDVLAEAMRTEDVIDITDQTTSSAENMRSRLDKIIKRNIVQETETADKSSIPNGITRTKSSRPEASKRLVSAKKPSSAYPKARGLITK
;
A
#
# COMPACT_ATOMS: atom_id res chain seq x y z
N MET A 1 -30.89 -40.91 80.53
CA MET A 1 -30.22 -39.59 80.53
C MET A 1 -29.87 -39.17 79.11
N ALA A 2 -29.19 -40.01 78.32
CA ALA A 2 -28.84 -39.73 76.92
C ALA A 2 -30.02 -39.35 76.01
N LEU A 3 -31.12 -40.13 75.99
CA LEU A 3 -32.27 -39.85 75.10
C LEU A 3 -32.99 -38.53 75.40
N LYS A 4 -33.00 -38.09 76.68
CA LYS A 4 -33.56 -36.79 77.05
C LYS A 4 -32.66 -35.64 76.58
N GLN A 5 -31.34 -35.85 76.61
CA GLN A 5 -30.39 -34.87 76.10
C GLN A 5 -30.50 -34.76 74.57
N GLU A 6 -30.56 -35.90 73.87
CA GLU A 6 -30.76 -35.96 72.42
C GLU A 6 -32.03 -35.21 71.98
N LEU A 7 -33.16 -35.40 72.68
CA LEU A 7 -34.40 -34.68 72.41
C LEU A 7 -34.24 -33.15 72.55
N VAL A 8 -33.49 -32.70 73.55
CA VAL A 8 -33.22 -31.28 73.79
C VAL A 8 -32.32 -30.73 72.69
N ASP A 9 -31.25 -31.46 72.34
CA ASP A 9 -30.31 -31.05 71.30
C ASP A 9 -31.01 -30.93 69.94
N THR A 10 -31.84 -31.91 69.55
CA THR A 10 -32.64 -31.84 68.31
C THR A 10 -33.62 -30.66 68.34
N ARG A 11 -34.27 -30.40 69.46
CA ARG A 11 -35.19 -29.26 69.60
C ARG A 11 -34.45 -27.93 69.45
N ASP A 12 -33.27 -27.81 70.03
CA ASP A 12 -32.46 -26.60 69.97
C ASP A 12 -31.89 -26.35 68.57
N GLU A 13 -31.51 -27.42 67.86
CA GLU A 13 -31.14 -27.38 66.44
C GLU A 13 -32.31 -26.91 65.57
N HIS A 14 -33.50 -27.52 65.70
CA HIS A 14 -34.68 -27.09 64.94
C HIS A 14 -35.06 -25.62 65.24
N ASN A 15 -34.90 -25.17 66.49
CA ASN A 15 -35.15 -23.78 66.86
C ASN A 15 -34.09 -22.83 66.29
N ARG A 16 -32.84 -23.28 66.13
CA ARG A 16 -31.78 -22.52 65.47
C ARG A 16 -32.07 -22.40 63.98
N ASP A 17 -32.36 -23.50 63.30
CA ASP A 17 -32.69 -23.53 61.88
C ASP A 17 -33.90 -22.63 61.58
N ARG A 18 -34.94 -22.68 62.43
CA ARG A 18 -36.10 -21.81 62.28
C ARG A 18 -35.70 -20.33 62.35
N ARG A 19 -34.86 -19.95 63.31
CA ARG A 19 -34.38 -18.56 63.45
C ARG A 19 -33.53 -18.13 62.25
N GLU A 20 -32.70 -19.02 61.72
CA GLU A 20 -31.88 -18.75 60.53
C GLU A 20 -32.77 -18.58 59.28
N LEU A 21 -33.77 -19.44 59.10
CA LEU A 21 -34.76 -19.31 58.03
C LEU A 21 -35.59 -18.02 58.16
N GLU A 22 -36.01 -17.66 59.37
CA GLU A 22 -36.70 -16.38 59.62
C GLU A 22 -35.79 -15.18 59.29
N MET A 23 -34.50 -15.25 59.62
CA MET A 23 -33.53 -14.20 59.32
C MET A 23 -33.32 -14.04 57.80
N THR A 24 -33.09 -15.15 57.08
CA THR A 24 -32.91 -15.13 55.62
C THR A 24 -34.17 -14.65 54.90
N GLN A 25 -35.36 -15.08 55.35
CA GLN A 25 -36.63 -14.57 54.82
C GLN A 25 -36.74 -13.05 54.99
N ASN A 26 -36.41 -12.53 56.18
CA ASN A 26 -36.47 -11.09 56.45
C ASN A 26 -35.50 -10.29 55.58
N GLU A 27 -34.30 -10.81 55.33
CA GLU A 27 -33.32 -10.20 54.44
C GLU A 27 -33.81 -10.16 52.99
N LEU A 28 -34.32 -11.28 52.47
CA LEU A 28 -34.88 -11.36 51.12
C LEU A 28 -36.06 -10.40 50.93
N ILE A 29 -36.96 -10.31 51.92
CA ILE A 29 -38.08 -9.36 51.89
C ILE A 29 -37.58 -7.92 51.89
N LYS A 30 -36.57 -7.60 52.71
CA LYS A 30 -35.98 -6.26 52.76
C LYS A 30 -35.35 -5.88 51.43
N GLU A 31 -34.64 -6.80 50.79
CA GLU A 31 -34.05 -6.59 49.48
C GLU A 31 -35.12 -6.39 48.40
N LEU A 32 -36.14 -7.24 48.36
CA LEU A 32 -37.26 -7.11 47.42
C LEU A 32 -37.93 -5.74 47.56
N LYS A 33 -38.22 -5.32 48.80
CA LYS A 33 -38.81 -3.98 49.07
C LYS A 33 -37.90 -2.85 48.59
N ARG A 34 -36.59 -2.96 48.83
CA ARG A 34 -35.60 -1.99 48.34
C ARG A 34 -35.63 -1.90 46.82
N LEU A 35 -35.64 -3.03 46.12
CA LEU A 35 -35.69 -3.07 44.65
C LEU A 35 -36.99 -2.47 44.11
N LEU A 36 -38.15 -2.81 44.70
CA LEU A 36 -39.42 -2.20 44.32
C LEU A 36 -39.41 -0.69 44.50
N LEU A 37 -38.86 -0.18 45.61
CA LEU A 37 -38.76 1.24 45.86
C LEU A 37 -37.87 1.95 44.84
N ILE A 38 -36.76 1.32 44.45
CA ILE A 38 -35.89 1.83 43.38
C ILE A 38 -36.66 1.87 42.06
N ILE A 39 -37.37 0.81 41.70
CA ILE A 39 -38.16 0.74 40.47
C ILE A 39 -39.22 1.85 40.46
N ASP A 40 -39.94 2.06 41.55
CA ASP A 40 -41.03 3.03 41.61
C ASP A 40 -40.57 4.48 41.57
N ASN A 41 -39.36 4.78 42.06
CA ASN A 41 -38.86 6.16 42.15
C ASN A 41 -37.87 6.53 41.05
N PHE A 42 -37.10 5.58 40.51
CA PHE A 42 -35.98 5.86 39.59
C PHE A 42 -36.19 5.32 38.17
N VAL A 43 -37.17 4.43 37.95
CA VAL A 43 -37.42 3.88 36.61
C VAL A 43 -38.60 4.60 35.96
N PRO A 44 -38.44 5.16 34.75
CA PRO A 44 -39.54 5.75 34.01
C PRO A 44 -40.69 4.76 33.80
N ALA A 45 -41.94 5.23 33.95
CA ALA A 45 -43.13 4.39 33.85
C ALA A 45 -43.23 3.63 32.51
N GLN A 46 -42.74 4.23 31.42
CA GLN A 46 -42.71 3.61 30.09
C GLN A 46 -41.81 2.37 30.04
N VAL A 47 -40.66 2.41 30.72
CA VAL A 47 -39.72 1.30 30.79
C VAL A 47 -40.30 0.18 31.67
N LYS A 48 -40.92 0.53 32.80
CA LYS A 48 -41.61 -0.42 33.68
C LYS A 48 -42.73 -1.17 32.94
N ALA A 49 -43.57 -0.46 32.19
CA ALA A 49 -44.66 -1.06 31.42
C ALA A 49 -44.14 -1.97 30.28
N ARG A 50 -43.08 -1.55 29.58
CA ARG A 50 -42.41 -2.38 28.58
C ARG A 50 -41.87 -3.67 29.20
N LEU A 51 -41.18 -3.57 30.34
CA LEU A 51 -40.61 -4.71 31.05
C LEU A 51 -41.68 -5.75 31.40
N TYR A 52 -42.81 -5.35 31.99
CA TYR A 52 -43.89 -6.29 32.34
C TYR A 52 -44.51 -6.97 31.12
N THR A 53 -44.57 -6.27 29.99
CA THR A 53 -45.14 -6.83 28.75
C THR A 53 -44.17 -7.84 28.10
N GLN A 54 -42.87 -7.65 28.28
CA GLN A 54 -41.82 -8.43 27.64
C GLN A 54 -41.31 -9.58 28.52
N SER A 55 -41.42 -9.46 29.84
CA SER A 55 -41.00 -10.50 30.78
C SER A 55 -42.00 -11.66 30.77
N ARG A 56 -41.53 -12.86 30.45
CA ARG A 56 -42.28 -14.11 30.60
C ARG A 56 -41.52 -15.02 31.55
N TYR A 57 -42.18 -15.46 32.61
CA TYR A 57 -41.65 -16.50 33.48
C TYR A 57 -41.83 -17.86 32.82
N ASP A 58 -40.78 -18.69 32.86
CA ASP A 58 -40.79 -20.06 32.37
C ASP A 58 -40.84 -21.01 33.58
N ASP A 59 -41.99 -21.63 33.81
CA ASP A 59 -42.21 -22.54 34.94
C ASP A 59 -41.37 -23.84 34.82
N GLU A 60 -40.97 -24.26 33.61
CA GLU A 60 -40.17 -25.49 33.43
C GLU A 60 -38.70 -25.30 33.78
N GLN A 61 -38.17 -24.09 33.52
CA GLN A 61 -36.77 -23.74 33.79
C GLN A 61 -36.60 -22.90 35.05
N GLU A 62 -37.71 -22.54 35.71
CA GLU A 62 -37.78 -21.64 36.88
C GLU A 62 -37.09 -20.27 36.64
N GLU A 63 -37.02 -19.81 35.38
CA GLU A 63 -36.25 -18.64 34.96
C GLU A 63 -37.13 -17.56 34.30
N TRP A 64 -36.74 -16.29 34.46
CA TRP A 64 -37.35 -15.18 33.74
C TRP A 64 -36.70 -15.00 32.36
N THR A 65 -37.52 -15.03 31.31
CA THR A 65 -37.09 -14.73 29.94
C THR A 65 -37.64 -13.38 29.49
N LEU A 66 -36.84 -12.61 28.75
CA LEU A 66 -37.32 -11.39 28.09
C LEU A 66 -37.54 -11.69 26.61
N THR A 67 -38.73 -11.37 26.09
CA THR A 67 -38.93 -11.35 24.65
C THR A 67 -38.09 -10.23 24.06
N ASN A 68 -37.00 -10.60 23.39
CA ASN A 68 -36.03 -9.66 22.86
C ASN A 68 -36.62 -8.85 21.70
N VAL A 69 -37.27 -7.73 22.03
CA VAL A 69 -37.70 -6.72 21.03
C VAL A 69 -36.66 -5.60 20.88
N PHE A 70 -35.60 -5.61 21.69
CA PHE A 70 -34.58 -4.57 21.68
C PHE A 70 -33.49 -4.86 20.64
N SER A 71 -33.79 -4.51 19.40
CA SER A 71 -32.78 -3.96 18.48
C SER A 71 -32.62 -2.44 18.66
N GLU A 72 -33.06 -1.86 19.78
CA GLU A 72 -32.91 -0.42 20.10
C GLU A 72 -31.63 -0.11 20.87
N ASP A 73 -30.99 -1.09 21.52
CA ASP A 73 -29.68 -0.95 22.18
C ASP A 73 -28.50 -1.24 21.24
N ALA A 74 -28.75 -1.32 19.93
CA ALA A 74 -27.67 -1.15 18.98
C ALA A 74 -27.06 0.23 19.29
N PRO A 75 -25.76 0.32 19.66
CA PRO A 75 -25.16 1.58 20.05
C PRO A 75 -25.45 2.57 18.93
N VAL A 76 -26.21 3.63 19.23
CA VAL A 76 -26.65 4.63 18.25
C VAL A 76 -25.42 5.03 17.46
N ARG A 77 -25.31 4.50 16.23
CA ARG A 77 -24.09 4.65 15.45
C ARG A 77 -23.96 6.13 15.18
N ARG A 78 -22.83 6.72 15.61
CA ARG A 78 -22.58 8.14 15.38
C ARG A 78 -22.84 8.44 13.91
N PRO A 79 -23.64 9.49 13.59
CA PRO A 79 -23.95 9.80 12.21
C PRO A 79 -22.64 10.03 11.43
N VAL A 80 -22.46 9.27 10.35
CA VAL A 80 -21.27 9.36 9.49
C VAL A 80 -21.62 10.30 8.35
N SER A 81 -20.93 11.44 8.23
CA SER A 81 -21.20 12.42 7.18
C SER A 81 -20.89 11.89 5.78
N VAL A 82 -19.80 11.12 5.62
CA VAL A 82 -19.42 10.46 4.35
C VAL A 82 -18.76 9.11 4.65
N PRO A 83 -19.36 7.96 4.27
CA PRO A 83 -18.83 6.63 4.59
C PRO A 83 -17.46 6.31 3.97
N THR A 84 -17.11 6.94 2.85
CA THR A 84 -15.88 6.66 2.10
C THR A 84 -14.64 7.33 2.70
N ARG A 85 -14.80 8.24 3.65
CA ARG A 85 -13.69 9.03 4.20
C ARG A 85 -13.31 8.57 5.59
N ARG A 86 -12.00 8.51 5.85
CA ARG A 86 -11.43 8.15 7.16
C ARG A 86 -11.73 9.17 8.27
N ARG A 87 -12.02 10.43 7.91
CA ARG A 87 -12.31 11.53 8.84
C ARG A 87 -13.30 12.53 8.23
N PRO A 88 -14.07 13.28 9.05
CA PRO A 88 -14.86 14.40 8.55
C PRO A 88 -13.93 15.49 7.96
N VAL A 89 -14.32 16.04 6.82
CA VAL A 89 -13.55 17.05 6.07
C VAL A 89 -14.49 18.19 5.68
N SER A 90 -14.08 19.44 5.91
CA SER A 90 -14.85 20.64 5.54
C SER A 90 -14.85 20.86 4.03
N GLU A 91 -15.82 21.61 3.50
CA GLU A 91 -15.89 21.93 2.07
C GLU A 91 -14.64 22.69 1.57
N TYR A 92 -14.15 23.65 2.37
CA TYR A 92 -12.92 24.38 2.09
C TYR A 92 -11.72 23.43 1.88
N ALA A 93 -11.57 22.44 2.77
CA ALA A 93 -10.50 21.46 2.67
C ALA A 93 -10.62 20.62 1.40
N LEU A 94 -11.83 20.34 0.91
CA LEU A 94 -12.03 19.62 -0.36
C LEU A 94 -11.65 20.43 -1.59
N GLN A 95 -11.96 21.73 -1.60
CA GLN A 95 -11.55 22.61 -2.68
C GLN A 95 -10.01 22.68 -2.76
N LYS A 96 -9.33 22.83 -1.61
CA LYS A 96 -7.86 22.81 -1.54
C LYS A 96 -7.26 21.48 -2.04
N ILE A 97 -7.84 20.34 -1.69
CA ILE A 97 -7.41 19.03 -2.19
C ILE A 97 -7.63 18.92 -3.70
N LYS A 98 -8.80 19.36 -4.20
CA LYS A 98 -9.16 19.29 -5.63
C LYS A 98 -8.20 20.12 -6.49
N HIS A 99 -7.80 21.29 -5.99
CA HIS A 99 -6.88 22.18 -6.70
C HIS A 99 -5.40 21.78 -6.54
N ASN A 100 -5.08 20.70 -5.79
CA ASN A 100 -3.71 20.23 -5.53
C ASN A 100 -2.76 21.38 -5.16
N GLU A 101 -3.23 22.30 -4.33
CA GLU A 101 -2.40 23.42 -3.86
C GLU A 101 -1.25 22.88 -2.99
N THR A 102 -0.14 23.60 -2.94
CA THR A 102 1.08 23.14 -2.24
C THR A 102 0.86 22.87 -0.74
N ASP A 103 -0.10 23.57 -0.10
CA ASP A 103 -0.50 23.35 1.30
C ASP A 103 -1.66 22.32 1.47
N ALA A 104 -2.11 21.69 0.38
CA ALA A 104 -3.21 20.72 0.41
C ALA A 104 -2.92 19.46 1.24
N MET A 105 -1.65 19.20 1.56
CA MET A 105 -1.21 18.05 2.35
C MET A 105 -1.87 17.97 3.73
N ARG A 106 -2.14 19.12 4.37
CA ARG A 106 -2.80 19.17 5.69
C ARG A 106 -4.25 18.68 5.63
N PHE A 107 -4.90 18.91 4.49
CA PHE A 107 -6.31 18.61 4.27
C PHE A 107 -6.54 17.15 3.84
N LYS A 108 -5.56 16.50 3.20
CA LYS A 108 -5.66 15.07 2.81
C LYS A 108 -5.82 14.16 4.03
N GLY A 109 -6.69 13.16 3.92
CA GLY A 109 -6.93 12.18 4.99
C GLY A 109 -5.88 11.07 5.07
N GLU A 110 -5.05 10.95 4.03
CA GLU A 110 -3.98 9.97 3.93
C GLU A 110 -2.63 10.64 4.22
N ASN A 111 -1.75 9.97 4.96
CA ASN A 111 -0.38 10.44 5.24
C ASN A 111 0.57 10.02 4.11
N ILE A 112 0.26 10.43 2.88
CA ILE A 112 1.04 10.11 1.68
C ILE A 112 1.35 11.40 0.92
N ILE A 113 2.61 11.55 0.52
CA ILE A 113 3.04 12.66 -0.35
C ILE A 113 2.88 12.18 -1.79
N SER A 114 2.06 12.89 -2.57
CA SER A 114 1.91 12.64 -3.99
C SER A 114 3.03 13.37 -4.72
N TYR A 115 4.01 12.64 -5.25
CA TYR A 115 5.06 13.18 -6.11
C TYR A 115 4.68 12.98 -7.57
N GLU A 116 5.03 13.95 -8.43
CA GLU A 116 5.06 13.74 -9.87
C GLU A 116 6.24 12.81 -10.19
N LEU A 117 6.00 11.79 -11.00
CA LEU A 117 7.06 10.90 -11.46
C LEU A 117 7.90 11.66 -12.49
N ASP A 118 9.20 11.78 -12.24
CA ASP A 118 10.13 12.29 -13.25
C ASP A 118 10.29 11.22 -14.34
N MET A 119 9.82 11.53 -15.54
CA MET A 119 9.91 10.61 -16.67
C MET A 119 11.36 10.58 -17.16
N PRO A 120 12.00 9.40 -17.24
CA PRO A 120 13.39 9.33 -17.69
C PRO A 120 13.52 9.90 -19.10
N LEU A 121 14.59 10.64 -19.34
CA LEU A 121 14.92 11.09 -20.70
C LEU A 121 15.04 9.86 -21.60
N ARG A 122 14.59 10.00 -22.85
CA ARG A 122 14.68 8.96 -23.88
C ARG A 122 16.11 8.43 -23.96
N THR A 123 16.31 7.18 -23.55
CA THR A 123 17.61 6.48 -23.57
C THR A 123 17.89 5.79 -24.91
N THR A 124 16.95 5.86 -25.85
CA THR A 124 17.11 5.27 -27.19
C THR A 124 17.78 6.25 -28.14
N TYR A 125 18.77 5.78 -28.87
CA TYR A 125 19.39 6.50 -29.97
C TYR A 125 18.69 6.12 -31.27
N ASP A 126 18.28 7.11 -32.05
CA ASP A 126 17.74 6.84 -33.40
C ASP A 126 18.84 6.24 -34.27
N TYR A 127 18.55 5.12 -34.91
CA TYR A 127 19.47 4.52 -35.87
C TYR A 127 19.78 5.55 -36.96
N LYS A 128 21.05 5.98 -37.02
CA LYS A 128 21.56 6.76 -38.15
C LYS A 128 22.27 5.80 -39.08
N ASN A 129 21.83 5.77 -40.33
CA ASN A 129 22.51 5.00 -41.36
C ASN A 129 23.99 5.41 -41.38
N PRO A 130 24.92 4.44 -41.42
CA PRO A 130 26.34 4.75 -41.52
C PRO A 130 26.60 5.56 -42.79
N LYS A 131 27.43 6.61 -42.68
CA LYS A 131 27.91 7.36 -43.86
C LYS A 131 28.86 6.46 -44.64
N VAL A 132 28.33 5.74 -45.61
CA VAL A 132 29.11 4.99 -46.60
C VAL A 132 29.66 5.95 -47.65
N SER A 133 30.86 5.70 -48.18
CA SER A 133 31.40 6.48 -49.30
C SER A 133 30.54 6.27 -50.54
N ALA A 134 30.42 7.26 -51.42
CA ALA A 134 29.60 7.16 -52.64
C ALA A 134 29.96 5.91 -53.47
N LYS A 135 31.26 5.62 -53.59
CA LYS A 135 31.75 4.39 -54.24
C LYS A 135 31.22 3.11 -53.59
N LEU A 136 31.26 3.03 -52.25
CA LEU A 136 30.77 1.86 -51.53
C LEU A 136 29.24 1.77 -51.64
N GLN A 137 28.54 2.91 -51.59
CA GLN A 137 27.11 2.99 -51.78
C GLN A 137 26.67 2.52 -53.18
N ASP A 138 27.41 2.89 -54.23
CA ASP A 138 27.15 2.45 -55.60
C ASP A 138 27.42 0.96 -55.77
N VAL A 139 28.54 0.46 -55.24
CA VAL A 139 28.85 -0.99 -55.24
C VAL A 139 27.77 -1.78 -54.50
N LEU A 140 27.30 -1.27 -53.37
CA LEU A 140 26.28 -1.92 -52.57
C LEU A 140 24.90 -1.81 -53.22
N ALA A 141 24.57 -0.68 -53.86
CA ALA A 141 23.35 -0.51 -54.65
C ALA A 141 23.34 -1.41 -55.89
N GLU A 142 24.47 -1.57 -56.58
CA GLU A 142 24.61 -2.48 -57.72
C GLU A 142 24.55 -3.95 -57.26
N ALA A 143 25.14 -4.29 -56.12
CA ALA A 143 25.00 -5.62 -55.53
C ALA A 143 23.56 -5.92 -55.06
N MET A 144 22.80 -4.89 -54.67
CA MET A 144 21.39 -4.97 -54.28
C MET A 144 20.44 -4.95 -55.49
N ARG A 145 20.89 -4.54 -56.67
CA ARG A 145 20.14 -4.61 -57.95
C ARG A 145 20.16 -6.05 -58.47
N THR A 146 19.42 -6.93 -57.79
CA THR A 146 19.09 -8.27 -58.28
C THR A 146 18.05 -8.16 -59.40
N GLU A 147 18.48 -8.02 -60.66
CA GLU A 147 17.57 -8.21 -61.81
C GLU A 147 17.41 -9.69 -62.21
N ASP A 148 18.06 -10.60 -61.47
CA ASP A 148 17.87 -12.04 -61.60
C ASP A 148 17.09 -12.56 -60.36
N VAL A 149 15.91 -13.14 -60.58
CA VAL A 149 15.20 -13.96 -59.57
C VAL A 149 16.15 -15.09 -59.18
N ILE A 150 16.61 -15.10 -57.93
CA ILE A 150 17.43 -16.20 -57.41
C ILE A 150 16.47 -17.38 -57.18
N ASP A 151 16.35 -18.26 -58.16
CA ASP A 151 15.67 -19.54 -57.96
C ASP A 151 16.53 -20.40 -57.02
N ILE A 152 16.08 -20.54 -55.76
CA ILE A 152 16.75 -21.29 -54.68
C ILE A 152 16.54 -22.82 -54.84
N THR A 153 16.31 -23.30 -56.06
CA THR A 153 16.10 -24.73 -56.33
C THR A 153 17.09 -25.18 -57.39
N ASP A 154 18.05 -26.00 -56.96
CA ASP A 154 19.09 -26.67 -57.76
C ASP A 154 20.16 -25.79 -58.42
N GLN A 155 21.20 -25.46 -57.62
CA GLN A 155 22.64 -25.60 -57.95
C GLN A 155 23.50 -24.88 -56.90
N THR A 156 23.95 -25.59 -55.87
CA THR A 156 24.65 -25.00 -54.71
C THR A 156 26.12 -24.66 -54.95
N THR A 157 26.70 -24.98 -56.12
CA THR A 157 28.12 -24.71 -56.42
C THR A 157 28.32 -23.62 -57.47
N SER A 158 27.57 -23.64 -58.57
CA SER A 158 27.73 -22.69 -59.69
C SER A 158 27.18 -21.29 -59.39
N SER A 159 26.14 -21.16 -58.56
CA SER A 159 25.58 -19.86 -58.18
C SER A 159 26.55 -19.02 -57.33
N ALA A 160 27.25 -19.66 -56.39
CA ALA A 160 28.25 -18.99 -55.54
C ALA A 160 29.49 -18.51 -56.33
N GLU A 161 29.93 -19.29 -57.33
CA GLU A 161 31.01 -18.91 -58.24
C GLU A 161 30.61 -17.75 -59.16
N ASN A 162 29.37 -17.75 -59.65
CA ASN A 162 28.84 -16.65 -60.45
C ASN A 162 28.76 -15.35 -59.66
N MET A 163 28.32 -15.41 -58.40
CA MET A 163 28.32 -14.25 -57.49
C MET A 163 29.74 -13.77 -57.18
N ARG A 164 30.68 -14.67 -56.89
CA ARG A 164 32.10 -14.32 -56.67
C ARG A 164 32.74 -13.68 -57.91
N SER A 165 32.52 -14.23 -59.10
CA SER A 165 33.07 -13.68 -60.34
C SER A 165 32.47 -12.32 -60.69
N ARG A 166 31.19 -12.08 -60.37
CA ARG A 166 30.54 -10.77 -60.51
C ARG A 166 31.15 -9.75 -59.53
N LEU A 167 31.35 -10.13 -58.27
CA LEU A 167 32.02 -9.28 -57.28
C LEU A 167 33.46 -8.94 -57.69
N ASP A 168 34.23 -9.92 -58.17
CA ASP A 168 35.59 -9.69 -58.65
C ASP A 168 35.62 -8.76 -59.88
N LYS A 169 34.63 -8.83 -60.78
CA LYS A 169 34.49 -7.90 -61.91
C LYS A 169 34.20 -6.47 -61.44
N ILE A 170 33.34 -6.30 -60.43
CA ILE A 170 33.01 -4.99 -59.87
C ILE A 170 34.25 -4.39 -59.18
N ILE A 171 34.97 -5.18 -58.38
CA ILE A 171 36.21 -4.76 -57.71
C ILE A 171 37.27 -4.36 -58.74
N LYS A 172 37.50 -5.17 -59.78
CA LYS A 172 38.47 -4.87 -60.83
C LYS A 172 38.10 -3.62 -61.64
N ARG A 173 36.81 -3.37 -61.89
CA ARG A 173 36.35 -2.17 -62.60
C ARG A 173 36.62 -0.89 -61.81
N ASN A 174 36.48 -0.93 -60.49
CA ASN A 174 36.74 0.21 -59.62
C ASN A 174 38.27 0.48 -59.45
N ILE A 175 39.11 -0.57 -59.46
CA ILE A 175 40.58 -0.43 -59.44
C ILE A 175 41.11 0.30 -60.67
N VAL A 176 40.53 0.07 -61.86
CA VAL A 176 40.92 0.75 -63.11
C VAL A 176 40.60 2.26 -63.06
N GLN A 177 39.52 2.66 -62.37
CA GLN A 177 39.18 4.07 -62.20
C GLN A 177 40.13 4.81 -61.24
N GLU A 178 40.79 4.11 -60.30
CA GLU A 178 41.77 4.73 -59.40
C GLU A 178 43.13 4.99 -60.06
N THR A 179 43.47 4.26 -61.13
CA THR A 179 44.71 4.49 -61.88
C THR A 179 44.67 5.70 -62.83
N GLU A 180 43.49 6.22 -63.16
CA GLU A 180 43.33 7.35 -64.10
C GLU A 180 43.25 8.73 -63.42
N THR A 181 43.02 8.79 -62.09
CA THR A 181 42.87 10.06 -61.34
C THR A 181 44.05 10.41 -60.43
N ALA A 182 45.14 9.62 -60.46
CA ALA A 182 46.27 9.74 -59.52
C ALA A 182 47.46 10.59 -60.02
N ASP A 183 47.28 11.43 -61.04
CA ASP A 183 48.25 12.44 -61.46
C ASP A 183 47.67 13.85 -61.24
N LYS A 184 47.82 14.39 -60.03
CA LYS A 184 48.02 15.83 -59.72
C LYS A 184 48.12 16.11 -58.21
N SER A 185 49.23 16.77 -57.86
CA SER A 185 49.45 17.75 -56.77
C SER A 185 49.61 17.32 -55.29
N SER A 186 50.87 17.42 -54.85
CA SER A 186 51.43 18.20 -53.72
C SER A 186 51.00 17.98 -52.25
N ILE A 187 52.01 17.61 -51.45
CA ILE A 187 52.19 17.72 -49.97
C ILE A 187 52.17 19.24 -49.59
N PRO A 188 51.65 19.73 -48.41
CA PRO A 188 52.29 19.43 -47.11
C PRO A 188 51.52 19.52 -45.77
N ASN A 189 52.11 18.82 -44.79
CA ASN A 189 52.42 19.12 -43.38
C ASN A 189 51.42 19.80 -42.42
N GLY A 190 51.39 19.23 -41.20
CA GLY A 190 51.07 19.92 -39.94
C GLY A 190 50.69 18.90 -38.84
N ILE A 191 51.59 18.53 -37.90
CA ILE A 191 51.71 19.10 -36.54
C ILE A 191 50.47 18.77 -35.66
N THR A 192 50.47 18.18 -34.46
CA THR A 192 51.47 17.70 -33.48
C THR A 192 50.72 16.94 -32.36
N ARG A 193 51.38 15.92 -31.80
CA ARG A 193 51.57 15.58 -30.37
C ARG A 193 50.40 15.68 -29.35
N THR A 194 50.22 14.54 -28.66
CA THR A 194 50.11 14.36 -27.18
C THR A 194 48.85 14.90 -26.49
N LYS A 195 48.34 14.40 -25.35
CA LYS A 195 48.71 13.37 -24.37
C LYS A 195 47.45 13.11 -23.53
N SER A 196 47.46 11.96 -22.88
CA SER A 196 46.62 11.55 -21.75
C SER A 196 46.37 12.62 -20.68
N SER A 197 45.18 12.62 -20.08
CA SER A 197 45.05 12.71 -18.61
C SER A 197 43.69 12.18 -18.11
N ARG A 198 43.80 11.33 -17.10
CA ARG A 198 42.79 10.84 -16.16
C ARG A 198 42.24 11.99 -15.31
N PRO A 199 41.00 11.91 -14.77
CA PRO A 199 40.66 12.67 -13.58
C PRO A 199 40.52 11.81 -12.33
N GLU A 200 40.87 12.46 -11.23
CA GLU A 200 40.96 12.04 -9.84
C GLU A 200 39.62 11.71 -9.18
N ALA A 201 39.68 10.78 -8.23
CA ALA A 201 38.61 10.52 -7.27
C ALA A 201 38.70 11.54 -6.12
N SER A 202 37.68 12.38 -5.96
CA SER A 202 37.52 13.25 -4.80
C SER A 202 37.00 12.46 -3.59
N LYS A 203 37.80 12.42 -2.52
CA LYS A 203 37.39 11.98 -1.18
C LYS A 203 36.49 13.04 -0.54
N ARG A 204 35.27 12.68 -0.13
CA ARG A 204 34.45 13.48 0.79
C ARG A 204 34.69 13.02 2.22
N LEU A 205 35.13 13.95 3.06
CA LEU A 205 35.15 13.85 4.52
C LEU A 205 33.71 13.83 5.05
N VAL A 206 33.39 12.84 5.88
CA VAL A 206 32.10 12.75 6.59
C VAL A 206 32.35 13.18 8.03
N SER A 207 31.71 14.26 8.47
CA SER A 207 31.69 14.63 9.89
C SER A 207 30.71 13.72 10.63
N ALA A 208 31.19 13.08 11.69
CA ALA A 208 30.39 12.19 12.53
C ALA A 208 29.35 13.00 13.34
N LYS A 209 28.06 12.87 12.98
CA LYS A 209 26.94 13.29 13.84
C LYS A 209 26.76 12.25 14.95
N LYS A 210 26.75 12.72 16.21
CA LYS A 210 26.44 11.90 17.41
C LYS A 210 25.03 11.30 17.29
N PRO A 211 24.80 10.06 17.76
CA PRO A 211 23.49 9.42 17.64
C PRO A 211 22.44 10.13 18.49
N SER A 212 21.24 10.31 17.94
CA SER A 212 20.08 10.80 18.67
C SER A 212 19.68 9.79 19.75
N SER A 213 19.53 10.25 20.99
CA SER A 213 19.00 9.46 22.11
C SER A 213 17.69 8.76 21.72
N ALA A 214 17.58 7.46 22.02
CA ALA A 214 16.43 6.62 21.71
C ALA A 214 15.21 6.83 22.64
N TYR A 215 15.28 7.81 23.55
CA TYR A 215 14.23 8.06 24.54
C TYR A 215 13.53 9.40 24.31
N PRO A 216 12.20 9.45 24.45
CA PRO A 216 11.44 10.69 24.30
C PRO A 216 11.86 11.71 25.36
N LYS A 217 12.09 12.94 24.93
CA LYS A 217 12.51 14.04 25.79
C LYS A 217 11.33 14.45 26.68
N ALA A 218 11.44 14.26 27.99
CA ALA A 218 10.40 14.62 28.95
C ALA A 218 10.06 16.11 28.82
N ARG A 219 8.78 16.41 28.54
CA ARG A 219 8.25 17.78 28.62
C ARG A 219 7.85 18.02 30.06
N GLY A 220 8.50 19.00 30.70
CA GLY A 220 8.27 19.35 32.10
C GLY A 220 6.80 19.66 32.41
N LEU A 221 6.47 19.51 33.69
CA LEU A 221 5.12 19.69 34.25
C LEU A 221 4.64 21.14 34.05
N ILE A 222 3.46 21.30 33.47
CA ILE A 222 2.81 22.61 33.30
C ILE A 222 2.18 22.98 34.64
N THR A 223 2.63 24.07 35.25
CA THR A 223 2.03 24.59 36.48
C THR A 223 0.67 25.22 36.18
N LYS A 224 -0.30 24.98 37.08
CA LYS A 224 -1.68 25.46 37.00
C LYS A 224 -1.77 26.99 37.12
#